data_AF-A0A8T3LK84-F1
#
_entry.id   AF-A0A8T3LK84-F1
#
_cell.length_a   1.000
_cell.length_b   1.000
_cell.length_c   1.000
_cell.angle_alpha   90.00
_cell.angle_beta   90.00
_cell.angle_gamma   90.00
#
_symmetry.space_group_name_H-M   'P 1'
#
loop_
_entity.id
_entity.type
_entity.pdbx_description
1 polymer ?
#
loop_
_entity_poly.entity_id
_entity_poly.type
_entity_poly.pdbx_seq_one_letter_code
_entity_poly.pdbx_strand_id
1 'polypeptide(L)' 'SLTLQRGRVLALVGGSGSGKSLTCAATLGILPAGVRQTAGEILADGKPVSPCALRGIKIATIMQNPRSAFNPLHTMHT' A
#
# COMPACT_ATOMS: atom_id res chain seq x y z
N SER A 1 -0.22 -1.07 -15.75
CA SER A 1 -1.24 -0.55 -14.82
C SER A 1 -1.89 -1.73 -14.10
N LEU A 2 -2.52 -1.50 -12.94
CA LEU A 2 -3.28 -2.50 -12.19
C LEU A 2 -4.65 -1.92 -11.85
N THR A 3 -5.70 -2.73 -11.90
CA THR A 3 -7.07 -2.30 -11.62
C THR A 3 -7.73 -3.25 -10.63
N LEU A 4 -8.21 -2.72 -9.51
CA LEU A 4 -9.00 -3.45 -8.53
C LEU A 4 -10.47 -3.04 -8.67
N GLN A 5 -11.31 -4.02 -8.99
CA GLN A 5 -12.76 -3.82 -9.11
C GLN A 5 -13.44 -3.97 -7.74
N ARG A 6 -14.55 -3.24 -7.52
CA ARG A 6 -15.36 -3.35 -6.30
C ARG A 6 -15.80 -4.80 -6.07
N GLY A 7 -15.64 -5.29 -4.84
CA GLY A 7 -16.02 -6.66 -4.45
C GLY A 7 -15.13 -7.76 -5.03
N ARG A 8 -14.00 -7.41 -5.66
CA ARG A 8 -13.03 -8.38 -6.18
C ARG A 8 -11.76 -8.38 -5.35
N VAL A 9 -11.03 -9.48 -5.43
CA VAL A 9 -9.69 -9.62 -4.88
C VAL A 9 -8.71 -9.62 -6.05
N LEU A 10 -7.70 -8.75 -5.98
CA LEU A 10 -6.59 -8.72 -6.93
C LEU A 10 -5.33 -9.25 -6.24
N ALA A 11 -4.74 -10.29 -6.81
CA ALA A 11 -3.47 -10.84 -6.34
C ALA A 11 -2.33 -10.40 -7.25
N LEU A 12 -1.25 -9.87 -6.67
CA LEU A 12 -0.01 -9.56 -7.37
C LEU A 12 1.04 -10.62 -6.99
N VAL A 13 1.37 -11.51 -7.93
CA VAL A 13 2.25 -12.67 -7.72
C VAL A 13 3.54 -12.55 -8.52
N GLY A 14 4.62 -13.17 -8.03
CA GLY A 14 5.94 -13.15 -8.65
C GLY A 14 7.05 -13.51 -7.66
N GLY A 15 8.26 -13.80 -8.16
CA GLY A 15 9.42 -14.20 -7.36
C GLY A 15 9.95 -13.12 -6.40
N SER A 16 10.85 -13.47 -5.48
CA SER A 16 11.48 -12.50 -4.58
C SER A 16 12.17 -11.37 -5.36
N GLY A 17 12.07 -10.13 -4.88
CA GLY A 17 12.68 -8.96 -5.55
C GLY A 17 11.93 -8.42 -6.78
N SER A 18 10.85 -9.05 -7.23
CA SER A 18 10.11 -8.63 -8.44
C SER A 18 9.32 -7.30 -8.31
N GLY A 19 9.49 -6.55 -7.22
CA GLY A 19 8.87 -5.24 -7.02
C GLY A 19 7.47 -5.23 -6.40
N LYS A 20 6.85 -6.37 -6.07
CA LYS A 20 5.47 -6.43 -5.52
C LYS A 20 5.24 -5.50 -4.33
N SER A 21 6.08 -5.62 -3.30
CA SER A 21 5.98 -4.79 -2.09
C SER A 21 6.22 -3.32 -2.40
N LEU A 22 7.13 -3.02 -3.34
CA LEU A 22 7.42 -1.66 -3.77
C LEU A 22 6.25 -1.04 -4.54
N THR A 23 5.57 -1.82 -5.39
CA THR A 23 4.35 -1.40 -6.09
C THR A 23 3.24 -1.05 -5.10
N CYS A 24 3.01 -1.89 -4.07
CA CYS A 24 2.04 -1.57 -3.01
C CYS A 24 2.46 -0.37 -2.16
N ALA A 25 3.76 -0.20 -1.88
CA ALA A 25 4.26 0.97 -1.16
C ALA A 25 4.10 2.27 -1.96
N ALA A 26 4.25 2.22 -3.29
CA ALA A 26 4.04 3.35 -4.19
C ALA A 26 2.57 3.80 -4.20
N THR A 27 1.61 2.88 -4.26
CA THR A 27 0.17 3.24 -4.23
C THR A 27 -0.22 3.89 -2.90
N LEU A 28 0.48 3.51 -1.84
CA LEU A 28 0.34 4.10 -0.51
C LEU A 28 1.33 5.24 -0.27
N GLY A 29 2.12 5.71 -1.24
CA GLY A 29 3.12 6.79 -1.07
C GLY A 29 4.00 6.67 0.19
N ILE A 30 4.39 5.43 0.54
CA ILE A 30 5.28 5.08 1.67
C ILE A 30 6.56 4.41 1.15
N LEU A 31 7.10 4.95 0.05
CA LEU A 31 8.32 4.42 -0.55
C LEU A 31 9.50 4.52 0.43
N PRO A 32 10.42 3.54 0.41
CA PRO A 32 11.62 3.58 1.25
C PRO A 32 12.52 4.76 0.85
N ALA A 33 13.35 5.20 1.78
CA ALA A 33 14.33 6.26 1.53
C ALA A 33 15.20 5.95 0.30
N GLY A 34 15.48 6.98 -0.49
CA GLY A 34 16.24 6.84 -1.75
C GLY A 34 15.40 6.37 -2.95
N VAL A 35 14.13 6.00 -2.76
CA VAL A 35 13.22 5.65 -3.87
C VAL A 35 12.18 6.73 -4.05
N ARG A 36 12.05 7.22 -5.28
CA ARG A 36 11.07 8.24 -5.67
C ARG A 36 10.19 7.75 -6.80
N GLN A 37 8.89 8.00 -6.66
CA GLN A 37 7.95 7.86 -7.76
C GLN A 37 8.16 9.04 -8.75
N THR A 38 8.53 8.73 -9.98
CA THR A 38 8.84 9.73 -11.02
C THR A 38 7.63 10.09 -11.87
N ALA A 39 6.66 9.18 -12.00
CA ALA A 39 5.46 9.35 -12.81
C ALA A 39 4.31 8.42 -12.33
N GLY A 40 3.16 8.55 -13.00
CA GLY A 40 1.97 7.74 -12.79
C GLY A 40 0.93 8.40 -11.90
N GLU A 41 -0.25 7.82 -11.88
CA GLU A 41 -1.40 8.33 -11.14
C GLU A 41 -2.13 7.18 -10.43
N ILE A 42 -2.94 7.56 -9.44
CA ILE A 42 -3.82 6.64 -8.74
C ILE A 42 -5.23 7.17 -8.91
N LEU A 43 -6.13 6.30 -9.36
CA LEU A 43 -7.54 6.61 -9.52
C LEU A 43 -8.34 5.84 -8.48
N ALA A 44 -9.18 6.55 -7.72
CA ALA A 44 -10.19 5.94 -6.87
C ALA A 44 -11.56 6.30 -7.41
N ASP A 45 -12.37 5.29 -7.73
CA ASP A 45 -13.69 5.46 -8.36
C ASP A 45 -13.61 6.38 -9.61
N GLY A 46 -12.53 6.24 -10.40
CA GLY A 46 -12.28 7.01 -11.63
C GLY A 46 -11.72 8.42 -11.44
N LYS A 47 -11.46 8.87 -10.21
CA LYS A 47 -10.94 10.20 -9.91
C LYS A 47 -9.48 10.17 -9.45
N PRO A 48 -8.61 11.08 -9.92
CA PRO A 48 -7.26 11.21 -9.41
C PRO A 48 -7.26 11.48 -7.91
N VAL A 49 -6.41 10.76 -7.18
CA VAL A 49 -6.27 10.90 -5.74
C VAL A 49 -4.81 10.87 -5.34
N SER A 50 -4.46 11.66 -4.32
CA SER A 50 -3.14 11.57 -3.72
C SER A 50 -3.07 10.32 -2.83
N PRO A 51 -1.89 9.67 -2.72
CA PRO A 51 -1.72 8.53 -1.83
C PRO A 51 -2.06 8.84 -0.35
N CYS A 52 -1.89 10.09 0.09
CA CYS A 52 -2.21 10.52 1.45
C CYS A 52 -3.73 10.53 1.72
N ALA A 53 -4.56 10.83 0.71
CA ALA A 53 -6.01 10.84 0.85
C ALA A 53 -6.63 9.42 0.96
N LEU A 54 -5.86 8.38 0.61
CA LEU A 54 -6.31 6.99 0.65
C LEU A 54 -5.96 6.27 1.96
N ARG A 55 -4.75 6.54 2.48
CA ARG A 55 -4.18 5.87 3.65
C ARG A 55 -5.06 6.05 4.88
N GLY A 56 -5.44 4.94 5.52
CA GLY A 56 -6.20 4.93 6.78
C GLY A 56 -7.67 5.33 6.66
N ILE A 57 -8.13 5.80 5.49
CA ILE A 57 -9.52 6.19 5.25
C ILE A 57 -10.19 5.18 4.31
N LYS A 58 -9.61 4.97 3.13
CA LYS A 58 -10.13 4.03 2.12
C LYS A 58 -9.28 2.77 1.98
N ILE A 59 -7.99 2.86 2.30
CA ILE A 59 -7.05 1.75 2.17
C ILE A 59 -6.28 1.59 3.49
N ALA A 60 -6.36 0.40 4.06
CA ALA A 60 -5.50 -0.06 5.13
C ALA A 60 -4.44 -1.00 4.55
N THR A 61 -3.27 -1.03 5.19
CA THR A 61 -2.18 -1.93 4.81
C THR A 61 -1.79 -2.80 6.00
N ILE A 62 -1.50 -4.06 5.72
CA ILE A 62 -0.87 -4.98 6.65
C ILE A 62 0.52 -5.25 6.08
N MET A 63 1.55 -4.79 6.77
CA MET A 63 2.93 -4.94 6.32
C MET A 63 3.34 -6.41 6.30
N GLN A 64 4.36 -6.77 5.51
CA GLN A 64 4.85 -8.16 5.43
C GLN A 64 5.28 -8.72 6.79
N ASN A 65 5.85 -7.87 7.64
CA ASN A 65 6.05 -8.16 9.05
C ASN A 65 5.17 -7.22 9.87
N PRO A 66 3.92 -7.59 10.18
CA PRO A 66 3.02 -6.70 10.93
C PRO A 66 3.43 -6.57 12.39
N ARG A 67 4.14 -7.56 12.94
CA ARG A 67 4.58 -7.55 14.35
C ARG A 67 5.56 -6.41 14.64
N SER A 68 6.41 -6.05 13.68
CA SER A 68 7.36 -4.95 13.86
C SER A 68 6.70 -3.57 13.94
N ALA A 69 5.41 -3.46 13.61
CA ALA A 69 4.68 -2.19 13.73
C ALA A 69 4.14 -1.93 15.15
N PHE A 70 4.13 -2.94 16.04
CA PHE A 70 3.64 -2.79 17.40
C PHE A 70 4.74 -2.27 18.33
N ASN A 71 4.38 -1.30 19.17
CA ASN A 71 5.24 -0.89 20.28
C ASN A 71 5.13 -1.96 21.39
N PRO A 72 6.24 -2.65 21.77
CA PRO A 72 6.20 -3.71 22.78
C PRO A 72 5.82 -3.20 24.18
N LEU A 73 5.86 -1.89 24.42
CA LEU A 73 5.43 -1.27 25.69
C LEU A 73 3.91 -1.04 25.75
N HIS A 74 3.18 -1.33 24.68
CA HIS A 74 1.74 -1.12 24.59
C HIS A 74 1.04 -2.46 24.31
N THR A 75 -0.02 -2.74 25.05
CA THR A 75 -0.86 -3.92 24.84
C THR A 75 -2.05 -3.58 23.94
N MET A 76 -2.53 -4.56 23.17
CA MET A 76 -3.79 -4.41 22.44
C MET A 76 -4.95 -4.43 23.44
N HIS A 77 -5.75 -3.36 23.45
CA HIS A 77 -7.01 -3.31 24.17
C HIS A 77 -8.14 -3.59 23.19
N THR A 78 -9.15 -4.33 23.67
CA THR A 78 -10.33 -4.70 22.89
C THR A 78 -11.40 -3.63 23.00
#